data_AF-A0A536P4F0-F1
#
_entry.id   AF-A0A536P4F0-F1
#
_cell.length_a   1.000
_cell.length_b   1.000
_cell.length_c   1.000
_cell.angle_alpha   90.00
_cell.angle_beta   90.00
_cell.angle_gamma   90.00
#
_symmetry.space_group_name_H-M   'P 1'
#
loop_
_entity.id
_entity.type
_entity.pdbx_description
1 polymer ?
#
loop_
_entity_poly.entity_id
_entity_poly.type
_entity_poly.pdbx_seq_one_letter_code
_entity_poly.pdbx_strand_id
1 'polypeptide(L)'
;MAEQLETWDLWLPGPGATGLPFARSRVNARDGQDRVLVHAAPQKLNVTVRDATGNVVAKGEGLERHQPGPMSYLVRRGATIALEDGWPTDGDIGRLVILPGGEAGILKAWWNADDRKEWRWQIEFYNQIRG
;
A
#
# COMPACT_ATOMS: atom_id res chain seq x y z
N MET A 1 -7.80 16.68 -16.06
CA MET A 1 -6.49 16.05 -16.33
C MET A 1 -6.74 14.56 -16.38
N ALA A 2 -6.22 13.83 -17.36
CA ALA A 2 -6.45 12.39 -17.45
C ALA A 2 -5.93 11.69 -16.18
N GLU A 3 -6.74 10.79 -15.61
CA GLU A 3 -6.33 9.90 -14.54
C GLU A 3 -5.15 9.04 -15.03
N GLN A 4 -3.93 9.36 -14.57
CA GLN A 4 -2.77 8.53 -14.86
C GLN A 4 -2.81 7.34 -13.89
N LEU A 5 -2.93 6.13 -14.43
CA LEU A 5 -3.00 4.91 -13.63
C LEU A 5 -1.59 4.37 -13.37
N GLU A 6 -1.38 3.86 -12.16
CA GLU A 6 -0.22 3.09 -11.76
C GLU A 6 -0.65 1.69 -11.30
N THR A 7 0.23 0.72 -11.50
CA THR A 7 0.11 -0.62 -10.92
C THR A 7 1.13 -0.77 -9.81
N TRP A 8 0.65 -1.04 -8.60
CA TRP A 8 1.45 -1.35 -7.42
C TRP A 8 1.49 -2.86 -7.23
N ASP A 9 2.66 -3.44 -7.44
CA ASP A 9 2.97 -4.85 -7.24
C ASP A 9 3.69 -5.05 -5.90
N LEU A 10 3.03 -5.75 -4.97
CA LEU A 10 3.55 -6.10 -3.66
C LEU A 10 3.83 -7.60 -3.62
N TRP A 11 5.10 -7.97 -3.42
CA TRP A 11 5.60 -9.33 -3.47
C TRP A 11 6.21 -9.74 -2.15
N LEU A 12 5.84 -10.90 -1.62
CA LEU A 12 6.42 -11.50 -0.43
C LEU A 12 7.60 -12.40 -0.84
N PRO A 13 8.86 -11.97 -0.67
CA PRO A 13 10.01 -12.80 -0.98
C PRO A 13 10.24 -13.88 0.08
N GLY A 14 10.76 -15.04 -0.33
CA GLY A 14 11.19 -16.13 0.57
C GLY A 14 10.31 -17.38 0.51
N PRO A 15 9.01 -17.32 0.80
CA PRO A 15 8.11 -18.46 0.69
C PRO A 15 8.00 -19.01 -0.75
N GLY A 16 7.74 -20.31 -0.89
CA GLY A 16 7.73 -20.96 -2.21
C GLY A 16 9.13 -21.03 -2.85
N ALA A 17 9.21 -21.25 -4.16
CA ALA A 17 10.48 -21.29 -4.87
C ALA A 17 11.03 -19.88 -5.20
N THR A 18 10.16 -18.89 -5.36
CA THR A 18 10.53 -17.53 -5.82
C THR A 18 9.83 -16.40 -5.06
N GLY A 19 9.07 -16.72 -4.01
CA GLY A 19 8.15 -15.79 -3.36
C GLY A 19 6.69 -15.99 -3.79
N LEU A 20 5.81 -15.18 -3.22
CA LEU A 20 4.37 -15.19 -3.50
C LEU A 20 3.83 -13.78 -3.71
N PRO A 21 2.81 -13.59 -4.57
CA PRO A 21 2.12 -12.31 -4.66
C PRO A 21 1.38 -12.03 -3.34
N PHE A 22 1.56 -10.82 -2.82
CA PHE A 22 0.82 -10.36 -1.64
C PHE A 22 -0.38 -9.49 -2.04
N ALA A 23 -0.14 -8.50 -2.90
CA ALA A 23 -1.19 -7.63 -3.43
C ALA A 23 -0.78 -7.08 -4.80
N ARG A 24 -1.76 -6.88 -5.68
CA ARG A 24 -1.59 -6.14 -6.94
C ARG A 24 -2.75 -5.19 -7.11
N SER A 25 -2.48 -3.89 -7.09
CA SER A 25 -3.50 -2.85 -7.17
C SER A 25 -3.26 -1.94 -8.35
N ARG A 26 -4.31 -1.64 -9.11
CA ARG A 26 -4.29 -0.59 -10.14
C ARG A 26 -5.04 0.62 -9.62
N VAL A 27 -4.33 1.74 -9.48
CA VAL A 27 -4.81 2.93 -8.76
C VAL A 27 -4.46 4.20 -9.52
N ASN A 28 -5.12 5.31 -9.20
CA ASN A 28 -4.70 6.61 -9.72
C ASN A 28 -3.34 6.99 -9.12
N ALA A 29 -2.39 7.38 -9.98
CA ALA A 29 -1.04 7.79 -9.58
C ALA A 29 -1.06 8.88 -8.51
N ARG A 30 -2.03 9.81 -8.59
CA ARG A 30 -2.21 10.89 -7.61
C ARG A 30 -2.45 10.39 -6.19
N ASP A 31 -3.12 9.24 -6.05
CA ASP A 31 -3.49 8.70 -4.74
C ASP A 31 -2.29 7.95 -4.09
N GLY A 32 -1.26 7.61 -4.88
CA GLY A 32 -0.06 6.89 -4.44
C GLY A 32 1.25 7.70 -4.43
N GLN A 33 1.22 9.03 -4.59
CA GLN A 33 2.45 9.80 -4.85
C GLN A 33 3.48 9.81 -3.71
N ASP A 34 3.06 10.03 -2.47
CA ASP A 34 4.00 10.19 -1.35
C ASP A 34 4.00 8.99 -0.40
N ARG A 35 2.80 8.50 -0.08
CA ARG A 35 2.59 7.49 0.96
C ARG A 35 1.35 6.68 0.67
N VAL A 36 1.48 5.36 0.76
CA VAL A 36 0.41 4.37 0.67
C VAL A 36 0.39 3.54 1.94
N LEU A 37 -0.79 3.27 2.48
CA LEU A 37 -0.97 2.38 3.62
C LEU A 37 -1.16 0.95 3.11
N VAL A 38 -0.54 -0.02 3.78
CA VAL A 38 -0.68 -1.44 3.45
C VAL A 38 -1.21 -2.18 4.66
N HIS A 39 -2.38 -2.78 4.51
CA HIS A 39 -2.96 -3.61 5.56
C HIS A 39 -2.26 -4.97 5.64
N ALA A 40 -1.98 -5.41 6.88
CA ALA A 40 -1.44 -6.72 7.18
C ALA A 40 -0.20 -7.05 6.34
N ALA A 41 0.66 -6.03 6.13
CA ALA A 41 1.89 -6.18 5.37
C ALA A 41 2.75 -7.33 5.96
N PRO A 42 3.29 -8.21 5.10
CA PRO A 42 4.16 -9.28 5.54
C PRO A 42 5.47 -8.72 6.11
N GLN A 43 6.22 -9.56 6.83
CA GLN A 43 7.47 -9.13 7.46
C GLN A 43 8.52 -8.67 6.44
N LYS A 44 8.56 -9.30 5.26
CA LYS A 44 9.42 -8.91 4.14
C LYS A 44 8.57 -8.57 2.93
N LEU A 45 8.96 -7.54 2.20
CA LEU A 45 8.20 -7.06 1.04
C LEU A 45 9.11 -6.50 -0.04
N ASN A 46 8.83 -6.84 -1.28
CA ASN A 46 9.32 -6.13 -2.46
C ASN A 46 8.15 -5.38 -3.08
N VAL A 47 8.39 -4.14 -3.51
CA VAL A 47 7.39 -3.27 -4.14
C VAL A 47 7.91 -2.82 -5.49
N THR A 48 7.08 -2.95 -6.52
CA THR A 48 7.32 -2.36 -7.83
C THR A 48 6.11 -1.54 -8.24
N VAL A 49 6.34 -0.28 -8.61
CA VAL A 49 5.31 0.61 -9.14
C VAL A 49 5.54 0.79 -10.63
N ARG A 50 4.51 0.54 -11.43
CA ARG A 50 4.56 0.67 -12.89
C ARG A 50 3.56 1.70 -13.38
N ASP A 51 3.93 2.49 -14.38
CA ASP A 51 3.00 3.37 -15.07
C ASP A 51 2.01 2.58 -15.95
N ALA A 52 1.07 3.28 -16.58
CA ALA A 52 0.07 2.69 -17.47
C ALA A 52 0.64 1.98 -18.71
N THR A 53 1.90 2.25 -19.08
CA THR A 53 2.61 1.59 -20.19
C THR A 53 3.46 0.40 -19.73
N GLY A 54 3.56 0.18 -18.42
CA GLY A 54 4.30 -0.91 -17.80
C GLY A 54 5.73 -0.57 -17.36
N ASN A 55 6.19 0.67 -17.57
CA ASN A 55 7.53 1.10 -17.14
C ASN A 55 7.59 1.18 -15.62
N VAL A 56 8.70 0.73 -15.03
CA VAL A 56 8.92 0.87 -13.59
C VAL A 56 9.22 2.34 -13.27
N VAL A 57 8.39 2.94 -12.43
CA VAL A 57 8.52 4.34 -12.00
C VAL A 57 8.95 4.50 -10.54
N ALA A 58 8.81 3.45 -9.74
CA ALA A 58 9.43 3.35 -8.41
C ALA A 58 9.59 1.89 -7.97
N LYS A 59 10.54 1.63 -7.07
CA LYS A 59 10.80 0.29 -6.55
C LYS A 59 11.35 0.32 -5.12
N GLY A 60 11.03 -0.71 -4.34
CA GLY A 60 11.68 -1.04 -3.07
C GLY A 60 11.91 -2.54 -2.99
N GLU A 61 13.10 -2.97 -2.54
CA GLU A 61 13.46 -4.38 -2.42
C GLU A 61 14.02 -4.68 -1.04
N GLY A 62 13.72 -5.88 -0.53
CA GLY A 62 14.15 -6.31 0.78
C GLY A 62 13.61 -5.41 1.89
N LEU A 63 12.41 -4.84 1.71
CA LEU A 63 11.80 -4.00 2.73
C LEU A 63 11.42 -4.88 3.92
N GLU A 64 11.76 -4.44 5.12
CA GLU A 64 11.50 -5.21 6.35
C GLU A 64 10.64 -4.41 7.32
N ARG A 65 9.59 -5.07 7.79
CA ARG A 65 8.68 -4.58 8.81
C ARG A 65 9.16 -5.06 10.18
N HIS A 66 9.24 -4.17 11.16
CA HIS A 66 9.79 -4.47 12.48
C HIS A 66 8.77 -4.40 13.61
N GLN A 67 7.66 -3.68 13.45
CA GLN A 67 6.67 -3.53 14.51
C GLN A 67 5.37 -4.28 14.25
N PRO A 68 4.78 -4.93 15.28
CA PRO A 68 3.43 -5.48 15.20
C PRO A 68 2.41 -4.34 15.06
N GLY A 69 1.30 -4.61 14.38
CA GLY A 69 0.30 -3.61 13.99
C GLY A 69 -0.44 -3.97 12.72
N PRO A 70 -1.60 -3.33 12.46
CA PRO A 70 -2.43 -3.65 11.32
C PRO A 70 -1.89 -3.06 10.00
N MET A 71 -0.98 -2.08 10.07
CA MET A 71 -0.52 -1.29 8.92
C MET A 71 1.01 -1.23 8.79
N SER A 72 1.46 -0.99 7.57
CA SER A 72 2.76 -0.42 7.24
C SER A 72 2.59 0.70 6.22
N TYR A 73 3.55 1.62 6.16
CA TYR A 73 3.56 2.70 5.17
C TYR A 73 4.59 2.39 4.09
N LEU A 74 4.16 2.46 2.84
CA LEU A 74 5.07 2.54 1.70
C LEU A 74 5.27 4.00 1.36
N VAL A 75 6.48 4.50 1.60
CA VAL A 75 6.84 5.90 1.36
C VAL A 75 7.65 6.01 0.09
N ARG A 76 7.15 6.79 -0.87
CA ARG A 76 7.78 7.01 -2.17
C ARG A 76 8.63 8.28 -2.13
N ARG A 77 9.86 8.17 -2.61
CA ARG A 77 10.79 9.30 -2.79
C ARG A 77 11.38 9.22 -4.19
N GLY A 78 10.70 9.83 -5.15
CA GLY A 78 11.03 9.70 -6.57
C GLY A 78 10.87 8.25 -7.05
N ALA A 79 11.99 7.61 -7.40
CA ALA A 79 12.03 6.24 -7.91
C ALA A 79 12.23 5.15 -6.83
N THR A 80 12.32 5.52 -5.55
CA THR A 80 12.49 4.56 -4.46
C THR A 80 11.25 4.46 -3.59
N ILE A 81 11.00 3.26 -3.07
CA ILE A 81 9.99 2.96 -2.07
C ILE A 81 10.71 2.48 -0.81
N ALA A 82 10.39 3.07 0.33
CA ALA A 82 10.76 2.59 1.65
C ALA A 82 9.53 2.05 2.39
N LEU A 83 9.75 1.18 3.39
CA LEU A 83 8.72 0.75 4.32
C LEU A 83 8.98 1.44 5.68
N GLU A 84 7.95 2.09 6.21
CA GLU A 84 7.94 2.61 7.58
C GLU A 84 6.88 1.86 8.39
N ASP A 85 7.23 1.51 9.63
CA ASP A 85 6.29 0.96 10.60
C ASP A 85 5.44 2.07 11.23
N GLY A 86 4.17 1.78 11.53
CA GLY A 86 3.37 2.67 12.36
C GLY A 86 1.88 2.42 12.35
N TRP A 87 1.16 3.37 12.93
CA TRP A 87 -0.30 3.40 13.06
C TRP A 87 -0.83 4.63 12.36
N PRO A 88 -1.96 4.54 11.63
CA PRO A 88 -2.54 5.69 10.94
C PRO A 88 -2.64 6.90 11.86
N THR A 89 -2.56 8.07 11.28
CA THR A 89 -2.77 9.35 11.95
C THR A 89 -3.84 10.14 11.22
N ASP A 90 -4.29 11.25 11.79
CA ASP A 90 -5.25 12.13 11.10
C ASP A 90 -4.71 12.66 9.77
N GLY A 91 -3.39 12.76 9.62
CA GLY A 91 -2.72 13.12 8.36
C GLY A 91 -2.80 12.04 7.27
N ASP A 92 -3.23 10.83 7.62
CA ASP A 92 -3.41 9.72 6.69
C ASP A 92 -4.85 9.60 6.18
N ILE A 93 -5.81 10.40 6.69
CA ILE A 93 -7.17 10.45 6.14
C ILE A 93 -7.11 10.94 4.68
N GLY A 94 -7.82 10.24 3.80
CA GLY A 94 -7.80 10.49 2.36
C GLY A 94 -6.66 9.76 1.63
N ARG A 95 -5.76 9.06 2.33
CA ARG A 95 -4.70 8.27 1.70
C ARG A 95 -5.23 6.95 1.17
N LEU A 96 -4.54 6.46 0.14
CA LEU A 96 -4.74 5.14 -0.43
C LEU A 96 -4.33 4.05 0.57
N VAL A 97 -5.18 3.04 0.70
CA VAL A 97 -4.95 1.82 1.46
C VAL A 97 -5.01 0.62 0.51
N ILE A 98 -3.95 -0.18 0.48
CA ILE A 98 -3.89 -1.46 -0.23
C ILE A 98 -4.15 -2.59 0.77
N LEU A 99 -5.13 -3.44 0.46
CA LEU A 99 -5.43 -4.66 1.19
C LEU A 99 -4.68 -5.87 0.61
N PRO A 100 -4.47 -6.93 1.40
CA PRO A 100 -4.05 -8.23 0.87
C PRO A 100 -4.98 -8.67 -0.26
N GLY A 101 -4.44 -9.21 -1.34
CA GLY A 101 -5.22 -9.58 -2.54
C GLY A 101 -5.27 -8.49 -3.60
N GLY A 102 -5.19 -7.21 -3.22
CA GLY A 102 -5.04 -6.10 -4.16
C GLY A 102 -6.19 -5.10 -4.22
N GLU A 103 -7.26 -5.27 -3.44
CA GLU A 103 -8.25 -4.21 -3.29
C GLU A 103 -7.58 -2.95 -2.74
N ALA A 104 -7.93 -1.81 -3.34
CA ALA A 104 -7.41 -0.52 -2.95
C ALA A 104 -8.56 0.45 -2.71
N GLY A 105 -8.53 1.15 -1.59
CA GLY A 105 -9.57 2.08 -1.18
C GLY A 105 -9.00 3.28 -0.46
N ILE A 106 -9.84 4.25 -0.13
CA ILE A 106 -9.44 5.49 0.53
C ILE A 106 -9.77 5.43 2.03
N LEU A 107 -8.81 5.74 2.88
CA LEU A 107 -9.02 5.82 4.33
C LEU A 107 -9.97 7.00 4.65
N LYS A 108 -11.12 6.71 5.27
CA LYS A 108 -12.13 7.72 5.64
C LYS A 108 -12.10 8.07 7.11
N ALA A 109 -11.86 7.07 7.96
CA ALA A 109 -11.77 7.24 9.40
C ALA A 109 -10.88 6.14 9.99
N TRP A 110 -10.28 6.44 11.13
CA TRP A 110 -9.45 5.50 11.86
C TRP A 110 -9.53 5.81 13.36
N TRP A 111 -9.29 4.79 14.20
CA TRP A 111 -9.19 4.89 15.64
C TRP A 111 -8.43 3.67 16.18
N ASN A 112 -7.67 3.84 17.27
CA ASN A 112 -7.11 2.75 18.05
C ASN A 112 -7.19 3.05 19.55
N ALA A 113 -7.25 2.01 20.37
CA ALA A 113 -7.08 2.15 21.82
C ALA A 113 -5.64 2.57 22.17
N ASP A 114 -5.44 3.26 23.30
CA ASP A 114 -4.10 3.73 23.73
C ASP A 114 -3.08 2.60 23.85
N ASP A 115 -3.55 1.41 24.25
CA ASP A 115 -2.73 0.19 24.36
C ASP A 115 -2.53 -0.55 23.03
N ARG A 116 -3.12 -0.04 21.95
CA ARG A 116 -3.04 -0.53 20.56
C ARG A 116 -3.53 -1.97 20.36
N LYS A 117 -4.37 -2.48 21.25
CA LYS A 117 -4.96 -3.82 21.12
C LYS A 117 -6.27 -3.85 20.35
N GLU A 118 -6.92 -2.70 20.22
CA GLU A 118 -8.14 -2.54 19.44
C GLU A 118 -7.97 -1.43 18.41
N TRP A 119 -8.56 -1.64 17.24
CA TRP A 119 -8.58 -0.63 16.19
C TRP A 119 -9.83 -0.73 15.34
N ARG A 120 -10.20 0.42 14.79
CA ARG A 120 -11.28 0.57 13.82
C ARG A 120 -10.81 1.47 12.71
N TRP A 121 -11.31 1.19 11.53
CA TRP A 121 -10.97 1.89 10.31
C TRP A 121 -12.14 1.75 9.36
N GLN A 122 -12.35 2.79 8.57
CA GLN A 122 -13.35 2.82 7.51
C GLN A 122 -12.63 3.13 6.21
N ILE A 123 -12.76 2.22 5.26
CA ILE A 123 -12.19 2.35 3.92
C ILE A 123 -13.34 2.41 2.94
N GLU A 124 -13.26 3.38 2.03
CA GLU A 124 -14.17 3.49 0.91
C GLU A 124 -13.55 2.82 -0.32
N PHE A 125 -14.23 1.79 -0.82
CA PHE A 125 -13.96 1.23 -2.14
C PHE A 125 -14.91 1.90 -3.13
N TYR A 126 -14.34 2.71 -4.01
CA TYR A 126 -15.06 3.28 -5.13
C TYR A 126 -14.39 2.78 -6.40
N ASN A 127 -15.12 1.97 -7.16
CA ASN A 127 -14.68 1.49 -8.46
C ASN A 127 -15.85 1.61 -9.44
N GLN A 128 -15.52 1.81 -10.71
CA GLN A 128 -16.50 1.89 -11.78
C GLN A 128 -16.10 0.89 -12.87
N ILE A 129 -17.00 -0.02 -13.22
CA ILE A 129 -16.80 -0.89 -14.37
C ILE A 129 -16.77 0.01 -15.61
N ARG A 130 -15.60 0.12 -16.24
CA ARG A 130 -15.46 0.78 -17.54
C ARG A 130 -15.45 -0.35 -18.59
N GLY A 131 -16.54 -0.42 -19.35
CA GLY A 131 -16.68 -1.30 -20.51
C GLY A 131 -15.94 -0.77 -21.73
#